data_AF-A0A7V9G5G6-F1
#
_entry.id   AF-A0A7V9G5G6-F1
#
_cell.length_a   1.000
_cell.length_b   1.000
_cell.length_c   1.000
_cell.angle_alpha   90.00
_cell.angle_beta   90.00
_cell.angle_gamma   90.00
#
_symmetry.space_group_name_H-M   'P 1'
#
loop_
_entity.id
_entity.type
_entity.pdbx_description
1 polymer ?
#
loop_
_entity_poly.entity_id
_entity_poly.type
_entity_poly.pdbx_seq_one_letter_code
_entity_poly.pdbx_strand_id
1 'polypeptide(L)'
;MRTSSISISISVALLAVLSATAAADEADPGCSWIPGSTRAIDQLSGEVIQLWHDGQRIMVPSEGRCLTTADSYGTDLGVPVCFPGRILFLFGDTWPCLPDAQGVYHPQVGWGHADSIGYLDTPVDLAAWPTLSVGRLPGETPVARPAMKLFLKPASAAPPRMWPTAIAGLQSGQVLGNYEVPTGAFALNDHLYAFYNVRHQEGLDAAGKKVVFFLNSILARSTTPSTAWRQDQPPTMERLYDVSDHPIVVDTTQPPSDADVRGKFIHVAPVVLDHQTLERIGIAAKLPDPLTTAARVVLMWGSSWRYVHSNCYLAAVDADHIDQAAMGRADPAHWWYCTGSAGGTPTWSHDEAAAAPLIDGWTAGVGPSIGEHSVAWNAPLGRYILSYQERYTAIHIRTATTPWGPWSPPTSVFGLAAPASREFIHHRDEDSIGSYPIPVFHANGAPLTEDQPSGATYGPYLIDRSTSNADGSVTLYFTMSTWRPYQVFLMSTRFRTTAGTGTGTGTGTGTGTSNATGGSSGTTGSVPEDRGTSPGASGGSCGLGSIVGLALGLSASLLRRAGLHIQEPLGRSRPR
;
A
#
# COMPACT_ATOMS: atom_id res chain seq x y z
N MET A 1 -16.47 -0.02 -78.30
CA MET A 1 -17.16 1.25 -77.92
C MET A 1 -18.49 0.92 -77.27
N ARG A 2 -18.66 1.27 -76.00
CA ARG A 2 -19.94 1.62 -75.35
C ARG A 2 -19.58 2.16 -73.97
N THR A 3 -19.80 3.45 -73.75
CA THR A 3 -19.71 4.09 -72.44
C THR A 3 -20.89 3.65 -71.58
N SER A 4 -20.69 3.57 -70.26
CA SER A 4 -21.78 3.37 -69.31
C SER A 4 -21.44 4.13 -68.02
N SER A 5 -22.34 5.03 -67.66
CA SER A 5 -22.12 6.07 -66.65
C SER A 5 -22.27 5.54 -65.23
N ILE A 6 -21.45 6.08 -64.33
CA ILE A 6 -21.58 5.85 -62.88
C ILE A 6 -22.68 6.77 -62.35
N SER A 7 -23.75 6.20 -61.80
CA SER A 7 -24.74 6.94 -61.00
C SER A 7 -24.38 6.82 -59.52
N ILE A 8 -24.12 7.96 -58.88
CA ILE A 8 -23.97 8.07 -57.42
C ILE A 8 -25.34 8.42 -56.84
N SER A 9 -25.94 7.49 -56.09
CA SER A 9 -27.17 7.75 -55.32
C SER A 9 -26.81 8.22 -53.91
N ILE A 10 -27.00 9.52 -53.65
CA ILE A 10 -26.94 10.08 -52.30
C ILE A 10 -28.29 9.82 -51.63
N SER A 11 -28.31 8.98 -50.61
CA SER A 11 -29.46 8.82 -49.70
C SER A 11 -29.15 9.49 -48.38
N VAL A 12 -29.89 10.56 -48.08
CA VAL A 12 -29.79 11.33 -46.83
C VAL A 12 -30.34 10.47 -45.68
N ALA A 13 -29.45 9.96 -44.82
CA ALA A 13 -29.82 9.32 -43.57
C ALA A 13 -29.96 10.36 -42.46
N LEU A 14 -31.07 10.30 -41.74
CA LEU A 14 -31.52 11.32 -40.80
C LEU A 14 -30.65 11.38 -39.54
N LEU A 15 -30.33 12.59 -39.09
CA LEU A 15 -29.48 12.87 -37.93
C LEU A 15 -30.20 12.53 -36.61
N ALA A 16 -30.20 11.26 -36.22
CA ALA A 16 -30.66 10.82 -34.90
C ALA A 16 -29.58 11.11 -33.84
N VAL A 17 -29.49 12.37 -33.41
CA VAL A 17 -28.79 12.72 -32.15
C VAL A 17 -29.63 12.17 -31.00
N LEU A 18 -29.45 10.88 -30.68
CA LEU A 18 -29.86 10.41 -29.36
C LEU A 18 -28.92 11.07 -28.34
N SER A 19 -29.53 11.88 -27.48
CA SER A 19 -28.90 12.45 -26.30
C SER A 19 -28.53 11.35 -25.32
N ALA A 20 -27.44 10.65 -25.59
CA ALA A 20 -26.61 10.07 -24.55
C ALA A 20 -25.99 11.26 -23.80
N THR A 21 -26.75 11.85 -22.89
CA THR A 21 -26.17 12.66 -21.81
C THR A 21 -25.17 11.76 -21.13
N ALA A 22 -23.89 12.05 -21.30
CA ALA A 22 -22.85 11.46 -20.48
C ALA A 22 -23.30 11.61 -19.03
N ALA A 23 -23.38 10.49 -18.31
CA ALA A 23 -23.17 10.55 -16.88
C ALA A 23 -21.76 11.11 -16.74
N ALA A 24 -21.66 12.41 -16.44
CA ALA A 24 -20.40 13.09 -16.29
C ALA A 24 -19.58 12.40 -15.19
N ASP A 25 -18.26 12.56 -15.24
CA ASP A 25 -17.38 12.26 -14.12
C ASP A 25 -17.88 12.97 -12.85
N GLU A 26 -18.72 12.29 -12.05
CA GLU A 26 -19.01 12.72 -10.69
C GLU A 26 -17.86 12.26 -9.80
N ALA A 27 -16.71 12.90 -10.02
CA ALA A 27 -15.54 12.77 -9.17
C ALA A 27 -15.97 13.06 -7.72
N ASP A 28 -15.95 12.02 -6.86
CA ASP A 28 -16.53 11.98 -5.50
C ASP A 28 -16.63 13.38 -4.85
N PRO A 29 -17.76 14.09 -5.03
CA PRO A 29 -17.82 15.51 -4.71
C PRO A 29 -17.87 15.76 -3.20
N GLY A 30 -17.79 14.68 -2.41
CA GLY A 30 -17.85 14.67 -0.96
C GLY A 30 -16.57 14.24 -0.25
N CYS A 31 -15.45 13.90 -0.94
CA CYS A 31 -14.19 13.57 -0.26
C CYS A 31 -12.95 14.05 -1.05
N SER A 32 -12.05 14.80 -0.41
CA SER A 32 -10.83 15.33 -1.05
C SER A 32 -9.62 15.26 -0.14
N TRP A 33 -8.47 14.91 -0.72
CA TRP A 33 -7.17 15.01 -0.07
C TRP A 33 -6.78 16.46 0.18
N ILE A 34 -6.11 16.73 1.30
CA ILE A 34 -5.49 18.03 1.58
C ILE A 34 -4.07 18.01 0.98
N PRO A 35 -3.79 18.80 -0.08
CA PRO A 35 -2.51 18.70 -0.80
C PRO A 35 -1.31 18.97 0.11
N GLY A 36 -0.28 18.13 -0.02
CA GLY A 36 0.91 18.24 0.79
C GLY A 36 0.69 17.97 2.28
N SER A 37 -0.40 17.31 2.68
CA SER A 37 -0.60 16.84 4.07
C SER A 37 0.13 15.54 4.41
N THR A 38 0.60 14.78 3.41
CA THR A 38 1.22 13.48 3.63
C THR A 38 2.62 13.61 4.24
N ARG A 39 2.87 12.93 5.36
CA ARG A 39 4.11 13.02 6.14
C ARG A 39 4.52 11.67 6.72
N ALA A 40 5.82 11.43 6.80
CA ALA A 40 6.36 10.42 7.70
C ALA A 40 6.17 10.88 9.15
N ILE A 41 5.73 9.98 10.01
CA ILE A 41 5.64 10.19 11.46
C ILE A 41 6.81 9.48 12.12
N ASP A 42 7.08 8.23 11.77
CA ASP A 42 8.09 7.38 12.40
C ASP A 42 8.71 6.40 11.40
N GLN A 43 9.93 5.94 11.69
CA GLN A 43 10.54 4.82 10.96
C GLN A 43 10.38 3.58 11.84
N LEU A 44 9.46 2.69 11.48
CA LEU A 44 9.11 1.53 12.30
C LEU A 44 10.27 0.53 12.36
N SER A 45 10.96 0.31 11.23
CA SER A 45 12.03 -0.68 11.11
C SER A 45 13.45 -0.06 11.07
N GLY A 46 14.46 -0.93 11.18
CA GLY A 46 15.87 -0.57 11.02
C GLY A 46 16.54 -0.01 12.27
N GLU A 47 17.85 0.26 12.17
CA GLU A 47 18.69 0.70 13.29
C GLU A 47 18.73 2.23 13.45
N VAL A 48 18.79 2.94 12.33
CA VAL A 48 19.05 4.38 12.26
C VAL A 48 18.12 5.00 11.22
N ILE A 49 17.57 6.15 11.56
CA ILE A 49 16.85 7.04 10.65
C ILE A 49 17.86 7.94 9.96
N GLN A 50 17.83 7.95 8.64
CA GLN A 50 18.63 8.85 7.82
C GLN A 50 17.76 10.02 7.40
N LEU A 51 18.20 11.23 7.71
CA LEU A 51 17.54 12.45 7.27
C LEU A 51 18.50 13.29 6.42
N TRP A 52 17.97 14.00 5.42
CA TRP A 52 18.72 14.96 4.61
C TRP A 52 18.10 16.36 4.68
N HIS A 53 18.93 17.35 5.01
CA HIS A 53 18.48 18.73 5.20
C HIS A 53 19.68 19.68 5.08
N ASP A 54 19.49 20.83 4.44
CA ASP A 54 20.49 21.88 4.25
C ASP A 54 21.88 21.36 3.78
N GLY A 55 21.88 20.35 2.90
CA GLY A 55 23.09 19.74 2.36
C GLY A 55 23.83 18.80 3.32
N GLN A 56 23.21 18.41 4.43
CA GLN A 56 23.79 17.52 5.44
C GLN A 56 22.95 16.25 5.65
N ARG A 57 23.63 15.11 5.80
CA ARG A 57 23.02 13.87 6.27
C ARG A 57 23.07 13.80 7.78
N ILE A 58 21.90 13.70 8.39
CA ILE A 58 21.69 13.54 9.82
C ILE A 58 21.32 12.09 10.08
N MET A 59 21.92 11.50 11.11
CA MET A 59 21.73 10.10 11.50
C MET A 59 21.24 10.09 12.94
N VAL A 60 20.01 9.63 13.19
CA VAL A 60 19.47 9.47 14.55
C VAL A 60 19.04 8.02 14.77
N PRO A 61 19.31 7.40 15.94
CA PRO A 61 18.82 6.05 16.21
C PRO A 61 17.30 5.98 16.01
N SER A 62 16.80 4.90 15.40
CA SER A 62 15.37 4.62 15.42
C SER A 62 14.95 4.26 16.86
N GLU A 63 13.65 4.31 17.13
CA GLU A 63 13.11 3.89 18.43
C GLU A 63 13.20 2.36 18.58
N GLY A 64 12.94 1.60 17.50
CA GLY A 64 12.97 0.13 17.48
C GLY A 64 14.36 -0.52 17.47
N ARG A 65 15.36 0.15 16.90
CA ARG A 65 16.75 -0.31 16.74
C ARG A 65 16.85 -1.77 16.30
N CYS A 66 16.17 -2.11 15.21
CA CYS A 66 15.83 -3.50 14.86
C CYS A 66 17.06 -4.41 14.68
N LEU A 67 18.22 -3.83 14.34
CA LEU A 67 19.44 -4.60 14.17
C LEU A 67 20.05 -4.93 15.53
N THR A 68 20.25 -3.94 16.40
CA THR A 68 20.83 -4.19 17.73
C THR A 68 19.87 -4.88 18.68
N THR A 69 18.54 -4.80 18.47
CA THR A 69 17.54 -5.49 19.30
C THR A 69 17.15 -6.88 18.80
N ALA A 70 17.11 -7.11 17.47
CA ALA A 70 16.55 -8.32 16.87
C ALA A 70 17.38 -8.94 15.73
N ASP A 71 18.54 -8.40 15.38
CA ASP A 71 19.35 -8.77 14.21
C ASP A 71 18.65 -8.52 12.85
N SER A 72 17.63 -7.66 12.83
CA SER A 72 16.86 -7.30 11.63
C SER A 72 17.36 -5.98 11.02
N TYR A 73 17.93 -6.07 9.83
CA TYR A 73 18.56 -4.93 9.16
C TYR A 73 17.55 -3.97 8.50
N GLY A 74 16.66 -4.55 7.71
CA GLY A 74 15.71 -3.89 6.83
C GLY A 74 14.65 -4.90 6.43
N THR A 75 13.49 -4.40 6.03
CA THR A 75 12.28 -5.19 5.78
C THR A 75 11.28 -4.31 5.02
N ASP A 76 10.24 -4.90 4.46
CA ASP A 76 9.20 -4.16 3.76
C ASP A 76 7.77 -4.61 4.10
N LEU A 77 6.83 -4.06 3.35
CA LEU A 77 5.38 -4.12 3.51
C LEU A 77 4.90 -3.50 4.84
N GLY A 78 4.89 -4.29 5.92
CA GLY A 78 4.35 -3.87 7.21
C GLY A 78 2.82 -3.82 7.20
N VAL A 79 2.18 -4.90 6.75
CA VAL A 79 0.72 -5.09 6.75
C VAL A 79 0.18 -4.99 8.18
N PRO A 80 -0.62 -3.97 8.53
CA PRO A 80 -1.01 -3.73 9.91
C PRO A 80 -2.25 -4.53 10.33
N VAL A 81 -2.28 -4.98 11.59
CA VAL A 81 -3.49 -5.57 12.20
C VAL A 81 -3.71 -4.99 13.59
N CYS A 82 -4.87 -4.36 13.80
CA CYS A 82 -5.26 -3.86 15.13
C CYS A 82 -5.81 -5.00 15.99
N PHE A 83 -5.18 -5.24 17.14
CA PHE A 83 -5.70 -6.10 18.21
C PHE A 83 -6.03 -5.25 19.45
N PRO A 84 -6.87 -5.76 20.38
CA PRO A 84 -6.90 -5.23 21.73
C PRO A 84 -5.49 -5.24 22.32
N GLY A 85 -5.03 -4.10 22.83
CA GLY A 85 -3.72 -4.00 23.48
C GLY A 85 -2.50 -3.88 22.55
N ARG A 86 -2.58 -4.12 21.22
CA ARG A 86 -1.43 -3.97 20.31
C ARG A 86 -1.81 -3.66 18.85
N ILE A 87 -0.90 -3.05 18.09
CA ILE A 87 -0.93 -3.06 16.62
C ILE A 87 0.17 -4.02 16.17
N LEU A 88 -0.17 -5.05 15.39
CA LEU A 88 0.82 -5.89 14.70
C LEU A 88 1.18 -5.31 13.34
N PHE A 89 2.36 -5.67 12.83
CA PHE A 89 2.81 -5.43 11.47
C PHE A 89 3.42 -6.72 10.94
N LEU A 90 2.88 -7.27 9.86
CA LEU A 90 3.48 -8.41 9.15
C LEU A 90 4.40 -7.83 8.07
N PHE A 91 5.68 -8.11 8.18
CA PHE A 91 6.70 -7.62 7.26
C PHE A 91 7.13 -8.70 6.27
N GLY A 92 7.29 -8.29 5.01
CA GLY A 92 7.95 -9.07 3.98
C GLY A 92 9.47 -8.90 4.06
N ASP A 93 10.19 -9.83 3.43
CA ASP A 93 11.60 -9.72 3.08
C ASP A 93 12.50 -9.15 4.20
N THR A 94 12.33 -9.60 5.45
CA THR A 94 13.18 -9.17 6.56
C THR A 94 14.59 -9.74 6.40
N TRP A 95 15.61 -8.88 6.43
CA TRP A 95 16.99 -9.29 6.26
C TRP A 95 17.69 -9.50 7.61
N PRO A 96 18.03 -10.76 7.96
CA PRO A 96 18.85 -11.03 9.14
C PRO A 96 20.30 -10.64 8.88
N CYS A 97 20.89 -9.89 9.80
CA CYS A 97 22.25 -9.35 9.69
C CYS A 97 22.95 -9.41 11.04
N LEU A 98 24.14 -10.03 11.08
CA LEU A 98 24.88 -10.29 12.32
C LEU A 98 26.27 -9.65 12.29
N PRO A 99 26.80 -9.23 13.45
CA PRO A 99 28.18 -8.79 13.56
C PRO A 99 29.15 -9.96 13.44
N ASP A 100 30.30 -9.74 12.80
CA ASP A 100 31.48 -10.60 12.91
C ASP A 100 32.21 -10.40 14.26
N ALA A 101 33.38 -11.02 14.41
CA ALA A 101 34.21 -10.90 15.62
C ALA A 101 34.80 -9.49 15.82
N GLN A 102 34.68 -8.59 14.83
CA GLN A 102 35.13 -7.21 14.85
C GLN A 102 33.96 -6.22 15.04
N GLY A 103 32.71 -6.70 15.10
CA GLY A 103 31.50 -5.89 15.21
C GLY A 103 30.96 -5.37 13.86
N VAL A 104 31.47 -5.88 12.74
CA VAL A 104 31.06 -5.50 11.38
C VAL A 104 29.87 -6.34 10.95
N TYR A 105 28.81 -5.70 10.47
CA TYR A 105 27.54 -6.37 10.17
C TYR A 105 27.51 -6.99 8.75
N HIS A 106 27.13 -8.27 8.70
CA HIS A 106 27.01 -9.09 7.49
C HIS A 106 25.61 -9.71 7.36
N PRO A 107 24.96 -9.61 6.18
CA PRO A 107 23.70 -10.28 5.92
C PRO A 107 23.93 -11.79 5.90
N GLN A 108 23.07 -12.55 6.57
CA GLN A 108 23.32 -13.98 6.80
C GLN A 108 23.02 -14.89 5.61
N VAL A 109 22.34 -14.35 4.60
CA VAL A 109 21.81 -15.08 3.44
C VAL A 109 21.82 -14.14 2.22
N GLY A 110 21.31 -14.62 1.08
CA GLY A 110 20.93 -13.73 -0.02
C GLY A 110 19.85 -12.72 0.40
N TRP A 111 19.42 -11.89 -0.54
CA TRP A 111 18.32 -10.95 -0.34
C TRP A 111 17.05 -11.70 0.13
N GLY A 112 16.23 -11.13 1.03
CA GLY A 112 14.78 -11.42 1.16
C GLY A 112 14.27 -12.70 1.86
N HIS A 113 15.07 -13.49 2.58
CA HIS A 113 14.66 -14.87 2.94
C HIS A 113 13.82 -15.10 4.22
N ALA A 114 13.37 -14.09 4.96
CA ALA A 114 12.59 -14.30 6.17
C ALA A 114 11.54 -13.22 6.40
N ASP A 115 10.26 -13.56 6.36
CA ASP A 115 9.22 -12.66 6.88
C ASP A 115 9.35 -12.53 8.39
N SER A 116 8.85 -11.44 8.96
CA SER A 116 8.77 -11.27 10.42
C SER A 116 7.48 -10.58 10.85
N ILE A 117 7.18 -10.67 12.15
CA ILE A 117 6.04 -9.97 12.74
C ILE A 117 6.58 -9.02 13.80
N GLY A 118 6.28 -7.73 13.62
CA GLY A 118 6.49 -6.69 14.61
C GLY A 118 5.21 -6.26 15.28
N TYR A 119 5.35 -5.49 16.37
CA TYR A 119 4.22 -4.90 17.06
C TYR A 119 4.57 -3.62 17.82
N LEU A 120 3.53 -2.80 18.04
CA LEU A 120 3.50 -1.69 19.00
C LEU A 120 2.52 -2.03 20.12
N ASP A 121 2.97 -2.00 21.36
CA ASP A 121 2.11 -2.10 22.55
C ASP A 121 1.23 -0.84 22.67
N THR A 122 -0.06 -1.00 22.98
CA THR A 122 -1.03 0.10 23.11
C THR A 122 -1.45 0.32 24.58
N PRO A 123 -1.95 1.52 24.97
CA PRO A 123 -2.44 2.62 24.15
C PRO A 123 -1.35 3.27 23.28
N VAL A 124 -1.63 3.39 21.98
CA VAL A 124 -0.84 4.19 21.04
C VAL A 124 -1.75 5.28 20.49
N ASP A 125 -1.47 6.53 20.87
CA ASP A 125 -2.07 7.71 20.27
C ASP A 125 -1.20 8.19 19.10
N LEU A 126 -1.59 7.83 17.88
CA LEU A 126 -0.92 8.23 16.65
C LEU A 126 -1.14 9.72 16.30
N ALA A 127 -2.08 10.41 16.97
CA ALA A 127 -2.28 11.86 16.79
C ALA A 127 -1.27 12.69 17.58
N ALA A 128 -0.81 12.19 18.73
CA ALA A 128 0.20 12.84 19.56
C ALA A 128 1.63 12.73 19.00
N TRP A 129 1.86 11.89 17.99
CA TRP A 129 3.20 11.70 17.43
C TRP A 129 3.53 12.82 16.42
N PRO A 130 4.58 13.63 16.65
CA PRO A 130 4.95 14.68 15.69
C PRO A 130 5.43 14.07 14.36
N THR A 131 5.42 14.88 13.30
CA THR A 131 6.07 14.54 12.02
C THR A 131 7.55 14.18 12.23
N LEU A 132 8.04 13.21 11.48
CA LEU A 132 9.47 12.96 11.35
C LEU A 132 10.07 14.06 10.47
N SER A 133 10.81 14.98 11.08
CA SER A 133 11.53 16.04 10.39
C SER A 133 12.82 16.40 11.12
N VAL A 134 13.70 17.14 10.45
CA VAL A 134 15.00 17.57 10.98
C VAL A 134 14.90 18.58 12.15
N GLY A 135 13.69 19.08 12.47
CA GLY A 135 13.44 19.90 13.66
C GLY A 135 13.84 19.25 14.99
N ARG A 136 14.04 17.92 15.04
CA ARG A 136 14.60 17.16 16.17
C ARG A 136 16.11 17.45 16.42
N LEU A 137 16.50 18.71 16.50
CA LEU A 137 17.86 19.11 16.88
C LEU A 137 18.15 18.84 18.38
N PRO A 138 19.42 18.72 18.80
CA PRO A 138 19.77 18.41 20.18
C PRO A 138 19.32 19.50 21.15
N GLY A 139 18.37 19.18 22.02
CA GLY A 139 17.88 20.09 23.07
C GLY A 139 16.37 20.04 23.30
N GLU A 140 15.58 19.59 22.33
CA GLU A 140 14.17 19.31 22.55
C GLU A 140 13.98 18.01 23.35
N THR A 141 13.09 18.01 24.34
CA THR A 141 12.69 16.79 25.05
C THR A 141 12.00 15.85 24.06
N PRO A 142 12.54 14.64 23.80
CA PRO A 142 11.91 13.72 22.87
C PRO A 142 10.49 13.36 23.33
N VAL A 143 9.50 13.51 22.45
CA VAL A 143 8.19 12.87 22.66
C VAL A 143 8.43 11.37 22.63
N ALA A 144 8.34 10.74 23.80
CA ALA A 144 8.60 9.31 23.96
C ALA A 144 7.63 8.49 23.09
N ARG A 145 8.17 7.79 22.10
CA ARG A 145 7.42 6.88 21.24
C ARG A 145 7.61 5.45 21.74
N PRO A 146 6.53 4.65 21.83
CA PRO A 146 6.65 3.20 21.88
C PRO A 146 7.52 2.69 20.73
N ALA A 147 8.63 2.04 21.05
CA ALA A 147 9.47 1.36 20.07
C ALA A 147 8.72 0.19 19.43
N MET A 148 8.79 0.06 18.10
CA MET A 148 8.34 -1.15 17.41
C MET A 148 9.24 -2.32 17.81
N LYS A 149 8.63 -3.44 18.21
CA LYS A 149 9.33 -4.66 18.65
C LYS A 149 9.07 -5.77 17.65
N LEU A 150 10.12 -6.46 17.20
CA LEU A 150 9.95 -7.76 16.55
C LEU A 150 9.73 -8.85 17.61
N PHE A 151 8.92 -9.86 17.26
CA PHE A 151 8.96 -11.14 17.97
C PHE A 151 10.33 -11.81 17.79
N LEU A 152 10.78 -12.49 18.83
CA LEU A 152 12.12 -13.07 18.94
C LEU A 152 12.02 -14.58 19.19
N LYS A 153 13.09 -15.29 18.80
CA LYS A 153 13.34 -16.65 19.25
C LYS A 153 13.62 -16.65 20.77
N PRO A 154 13.42 -17.79 21.46
CA PRO A 154 13.90 -17.97 22.82
C PRO A 154 15.39 -17.61 22.94
N ALA A 155 15.81 -17.00 24.05
CA ALA A 155 17.18 -16.48 24.21
C ALA A 155 18.30 -17.54 24.15
N SER A 156 17.95 -18.83 24.22
CA SER A 156 18.87 -19.97 24.02
C SER A 156 19.05 -20.40 22.57
N ALA A 157 18.28 -19.84 21.62
CA ALA A 157 18.36 -20.17 20.21
C ALA A 157 19.56 -19.49 19.53
N ALA A 158 20.05 -20.10 18.46
CA ALA A 158 21.09 -19.50 17.62
C ALA A 158 20.55 -18.25 16.88
N PRO A 159 21.39 -17.22 16.67
CA PRO A 159 21.05 -16.05 15.85
C PRO A 159 20.56 -16.42 14.43
N PRO A 160 19.85 -15.51 13.73
CA PRO A 160 19.39 -14.20 14.17
C PRO A 160 18.33 -14.29 15.28
N ARG A 161 18.25 -13.28 16.15
CA ARG A 161 17.31 -13.21 17.28
C ARG A 161 15.85 -13.07 16.83
N MET A 162 15.58 -12.36 15.74
CA MET A 162 14.23 -12.25 15.17
C MET A 162 13.62 -13.64 14.93
N TRP A 163 12.33 -13.77 15.22
CA TRP A 163 11.56 -14.95 14.85
C TRP A 163 11.13 -14.83 13.38
N PRO A 164 11.64 -15.68 12.47
CA PRO A 164 11.10 -15.74 11.11
C PRO A 164 9.69 -16.31 11.17
N THR A 165 8.74 -15.68 10.48
CA THR A 165 7.38 -16.21 10.37
C THR A 165 7.44 -17.58 9.69
N ALA A 166 6.78 -18.57 10.30
CA ALA A 166 6.71 -19.93 9.78
C ALA A 166 5.25 -20.36 9.72
N ILE A 167 4.82 -20.82 8.53
CA ILE A 167 3.49 -21.34 8.28
C ILE A 167 3.59 -22.87 8.16
N ALA A 168 2.97 -23.58 9.11
CA ALA A 168 2.88 -25.04 9.06
C ALA A 168 1.88 -25.48 7.98
N GLY A 169 2.10 -26.65 7.37
CA GLY A 169 1.16 -27.26 6.42
C GLY A 169 1.19 -26.75 4.99
N LEU A 170 2.21 -25.98 4.59
CA LEU A 170 2.45 -25.62 3.19
C LEU A 170 2.56 -26.87 2.30
N GLN A 171 1.95 -26.83 1.12
CA GLN A 171 1.91 -27.92 0.16
C GLN A 171 3.16 -27.97 -0.74
N SER A 172 3.28 -29.01 -1.56
CA SER A 172 4.36 -29.15 -2.54
C SER A 172 4.46 -27.94 -3.46
N GLY A 173 5.63 -27.29 -3.47
CA GLY A 173 5.89 -26.06 -4.22
C GLY A 173 5.28 -24.79 -3.61
N GLN A 174 4.80 -24.81 -2.37
CA GLN A 174 4.51 -23.61 -1.58
C GLN A 174 5.69 -23.34 -0.63
N VAL A 175 6.20 -22.11 -0.59
CA VAL A 175 7.36 -21.69 0.21
C VAL A 175 7.14 -20.32 0.84
N LEU A 176 8.12 -19.83 1.63
CA LEU A 176 8.25 -18.45 2.09
C LEU A 176 9.63 -17.91 1.66
N GLY A 177 9.75 -16.60 1.43
CA GLY A 177 10.95 -15.96 0.87
C GLY A 177 10.62 -14.72 0.04
N ASN A 178 11.57 -14.31 -0.82
CA ASN A 178 11.68 -13.01 -1.49
C ASN A 178 10.47 -12.47 -2.27
N TYR A 179 9.49 -13.32 -2.58
CA TYR A 179 8.23 -12.94 -3.21
C TYR A 179 7.04 -13.68 -2.56
N GLU A 180 7.29 -14.51 -1.57
CA GLU A 180 6.32 -15.31 -0.83
C GLU A 180 6.00 -14.63 0.51
N VAL A 181 5.41 -13.44 0.39
CA VAL A 181 5.25 -12.42 1.43
C VAL A 181 3.79 -12.25 1.87
N PRO A 182 3.53 -11.66 3.06
CA PRO A 182 2.17 -11.31 3.49
C PRO A 182 1.55 -10.26 2.56
N THR A 183 0.31 -10.45 2.10
CA THR A 183 -0.39 -9.49 1.21
C THR A 183 -1.52 -8.74 1.90
N GLY A 184 -2.08 -9.30 2.98
CA GLY A 184 -3.10 -8.67 3.82
C GLY A 184 -3.37 -9.52 5.05
N ALA A 185 -3.95 -8.92 6.09
CA ALA A 185 -4.21 -9.63 7.34
C ALA A 185 -5.35 -8.97 8.13
N PHE A 186 -5.99 -9.74 9.03
CA PHE A 186 -7.06 -9.25 9.90
C PHE A 186 -7.09 -10.03 11.22
N ALA A 187 -7.76 -9.45 12.23
CA ALA A 187 -8.03 -10.11 13.50
C ALA A 187 -9.47 -10.64 13.51
N LEU A 188 -9.67 -11.87 13.94
CA LEU A 188 -11.00 -12.46 14.12
C LEU A 188 -10.96 -13.46 15.29
N ASN A 189 -11.91 -13.34 16.22
CA ASN A 189 -12.05 -14.23 17.39
C ASN A 189 -10.77 -14.36 18.25
N ASP A 190 -10.00 -13.27 18.41
CA ASP A 190 -8.66 -13.20 19.05
C ASP A 190 -7.53 -13.95 18.30
N HIS A 191 -7.77 -14.45 17.09
CA HIS A 191 -6.73 -15.03 16.22
C HIS A 191 -6.31 -14.07 15.10
N LEU A 192 -5.06 -14.20 14.66
CA LEU A 192 -4.53 -13.53 13.48
C LEU A 192 -4.81 -14.38 12.24
N TYR A 193 -5.38 -13.76 11.22
CA TYR A 193 -5.53 -14.31 9.89
C TYR A 193 -4.68 -13.52 8.91
N ALA A 194 -3.96 -14.22 8.03
CA ALA A 194 -3.06 -13.61 7.07
C ALA A 194 -3.15 -14.29 5.71
N PHE A 195 -3.26 -13.45 4.67
CA PHE A 195 -3.11 -13.84 3.28
C PHE A 195 -1.64 -13.79 2.90
N TYR A 196 -1.14 -14.87 2.33
CA TYR A 196 0.26 -15.00 1.92
C TYR A 196 0.33 -15.45 0.47
N ASN A 197 1.14 -14.74 -0.33
CA ASN A 197 1.66 -15.34 -1.54
C ASN A 197 2.66 -16.43 -1.13
N VAL A 198 2.60 -17.61 -1.76
CA VAL A 198 3.50 -18.73 -1.41
C VAL A 198 4.08 -19.43 -2.64
N ARG A 199 3.88 -18.85 -3.83
CA ARG A 199 4.49 -19.31 -5.08
C ARG A 199 4.55 -18.19 -6.10
N HIS A 200 5.72 -17.96 -6.68
CA HIS A 200 5.89 -17.13 -7.86
C HIS A 200 6.49 -17.90 -9.04
N GLN A 201 6.48 -17.26 -10.22
CA GLN A 201 7.22 -17.64 -11.42
C GLN A 201 7.94 -16.41 -11.95
N GLU A 202 9.25 -16.52 -12.17
CA GLU A 202 10.01 -15.51 -12.91
C GLU A 202 9.84 -15.70 -14.43
N GLY A 203 9.86 -14.60 -15.17
CA GLY A 203 9.77 -14.58 -16.63
C GLY A 203 10.41 -13.34 -17.25
N LEU A 204 10.26 -13.21 -18.56
CA LEU A 204 10.60 -12.00 -19.32
C LEU A 204 9.35 -11.42 -19.97
N ASP A 205 9.21 -10.10 -19.96
CA ASP A 205 8.21 -9.38 -20.75
C ASP A 205 8.62 -9.28 -22.24
N ALA A 206 7.75 -8.67 -23.06
CA ALA A 206 8.00 -8.47 -24.49
C ALA A 206 9.22 -7.59 -24.82
N ALA A 207 9.75 -6.82 -23.86
CA ALA A 207 10.98 -6.04 -24.01
C ALA A 207 12.22 -6.80 -23.48
N GLY A 208 12.08 -8.03 -23.02
CA GLY A 208 13.15 -8.83 -22.43
C GLY A 208 13.50 -8.41 -21.00
N LYS A 209 12.66 -7.63 -20.31
CA LYS A 209 12.84 -7.25 -18.92
C LYS A 209 12.26 -8.33 -18.00
N LYS A 210 12.93 -8.60 -16.88
CA LYS A 210 12.44 -9.53 -15.85
C LYS A 210 11.07 -9.08 -15.31
N VAL A 211 10.14 -10.03 -15.24
CA VAL A 211 8.81 -9.92 -14.62
C VAL A 211 8.60 -11.07 -13.65
N VAL A 212 7.73 -10.88 -12.65
CA VAL A 212 7.34 -11.90 -11.67
C VAL A 212 5.82 -12.06 -11.74
N PHE A 213 5.37 -13.31 -11.82
CA PHE A 213 3.96 -13.69 -11.76
C PHE A 213 3.70 -14.44 -10.46
N PHE A 214 2.69 -14.04 -9.71
CA PHE A 214 2.37 -14.64 -8.41
C PHE A 214 1.27 -15.67 -8.63
N LEU A 215 1.61 -16.96 -8.46
CA LEU A 215 0.79 -18.06 -8.94
C LEU A 215 -0.18 -18.61 -7.90
N ASN A 216 0.01 -18.32 -6.61
CA ASN A 216 -0.85 -18.85 -5.56
C ASN A 216 -0.80 -18.01 -4.28
N SER A 217 -1.99 -17.83 -3.69
CA SER A 217 -2.21 -17.20 -2.40
C SER A 217 -2.96 -18.16 -1.47
N ILE A 218 -2.59 -18.16 -0.18
CA ILE A 218 -3.20 -18.98 0.87
C ILE A 218 -3.79 -18.10 1.97
N LEU A 219 -4.75 -18.66 2.72
CA LEU A 219 -5.13 -18.16 4.04
C LEU A 219 -4.39 -18.97 5.10
N ALA A 220 -3.72 -18.28 6.01
CA ALA A 220 -3.09 -18.84 7.21
C ALA A 220 -3.69 -18.21 8.47
N ARG A 221 -3.68 -18.97 9.56
CA ARG A 221 -4.23 -18.57 10.88
C ARG A 221 -3.22 -18.80 11.99
N SER A 222 -3.23 -17.97 13.03
CA SER A 222 -2.48 -18.26 14.25
C SER A 222 -3.10 -19.46 14.99
N THR A 223 -2.26 -20.42 15.38
CA THR A 223 -2.67 -21.60 16.16
C THR A 223 -2.98 -21.29 17.62
N THR A 224 -2.57 -20.11 18.10
CA THR A 224 -2.85 -19.59 19.45
C THR A 224 -3.51 -18.21 19.37
N PRO A 225 -4.32 -17.82 20.37
CA PRO A 225 -4.94 -16.51 20.44
C PRO A 225 -3.95 -15.40 20.85
N SER A 226 -4.27 -14.13 20.55
CA SER A 226 -3.34 -13.00 20.73
C SER A 226 -2.91 -12.75 22.16
N THR A 227 -3.80 -13.09 23.09
CA THR A 227 -3.59 -13.10 24.53
C THR A 227 -2.46 -14.04 25.00
N ALA A 228 -2.08 -15.05 24.20
CA ALA A 228 -0.97 -15.96 24.50
C ALA A 228 0.41 -15.43 24.06
N TRP A 229 0.48 -14.48 23.12
CA TRP A 229 1.75 -14.08 22.51
C TRP A 229 2.54 -13.09 23.36
N ARG A 230 3.81 -13.41 23.58
CA ARG A 230 4.84 -12.56 24.22
C ARG A 230 6.02 -12.42 23.27
N GLN A 231 6.94 -11.49 23.54
CA GLN A 231 8.06 -11.25 22.62
C GLN A 231 8.91 -12.51 22.35
N ASP A 232 9.07 -13.37 23.36
CA ASP A 232 9.77 -14.66 23.32
C ASP A 232 8.86 -15.87 23.02
N GLN A 233 7.55 -15.63 22.88
CA GLN A 233 6.54 -16.63 22.49
C GLN A 233 5.69 -16.07 21.33
N PRO A 234 6.24 -16.04 20.10
CA PRO A 234 5.56 -15.56 18.90
C PRO A 234 4.27 -16.31 18.54
N PRO A 235 3.41 -15.70 17.71
CA PRO A 235 2.37 -16.45 16.99
C PRO A 235 2.98 -17.53 16.10
N THR A 236 2.48 -18.75 16.23
CA THR A 236 2.75 -19.88 15.32
C THR A 236 1.61 -20.00 14.31
N MET A 237 1.91 -19.97 13.01
CA MET A 237 0.89 -19.95 11.95
C MET A 237 0.68 -21.33 11.33
N GLU A 238 -0.56 -21.63 10.92
CA GLU A 238 -0.92 -22.82 10.12
C GLU A 238 -1.64 -22.39 8.84
N ARG A 239 -1.34 -23.05 7.71
CA ARG A 239 -2.09 -22.90 6.45
C ARG A 239 -3.46 -23.55 6.60
N LEU A 240 -4.52 -22.82 6.27
CA LEU A 240 -5.86 -23.38 6.14
C LEU A 240 -6.05 -23.93 4.71
N TYR A 241 -6.04 -23.06 3.70
CA TYR A 241 -6.37 -23.41 2.32
C TYR A 241 -5.80 -22.44 1.29
N ASP A 242 -5.86 -22.82 0.00
CA ASP A 242 -5.54 -21.93 -1.12
C ASP A 242 -6.73 -21.01 -1.41
N VAL A 243 -6.52 -19.70 -1.31
CA VAL A 243 -7.53 -18.66 -1.58
C VAL A 243 -7.72 -18.46 -3.07
N SER A 244 -6.61 -18.44 -3.81
CA SER A 244 -6.59 -18.18 -5.24
C SER A 244 -5.32 -18.81 -5.85
N ASP A 245 -5.42 -19.21 -7.12
CA ASP A 245 -4.30 -19.76 -7.87
C ASP A 245 -4.45 -19.50 -9.37
N HIS A 246 -3.31 -19.44 -10.05
CA HIS A 246 -3.19 -19.36 -11.49
C HIS A 246 -2.19 -20.43 -11.97
N PRO A 247 -2.43 -21.12 -13.11
CA PRO A 247 -1.46 -22.02 -13.71
C PRO A 247 -0.15 -21.29 -14.10
N ILE A 248 0.90 -22.04 -14.42
CA ILE A 248 2.13 -21.44 -14.94
C ILE A 248 1.86 -20.65 -16.22
N VAL A 249 2.55 -19.51 -16.37
CA VAL A 249 2.46 -18.66 -17.56
C VAL A 249 3.37 -19.25 -18.64
N VAL A 250 2.79 -19.83 -19.69
CA VAL A 250 3.54 -20.56 -20.73
C VAL A 250 4.35 -19.62 -21.62
N ASP A 251 3.77 -18.50 -22.05
CA ASP A 251 4.48 -17.40 -22.71
C ASP A 251 4.45 -16.17 -21.80
N THR A 252 5.60 -15.88 -21.16
CA THR A 252 5.73 -14.73 -20.25
C THR A 252 5.80 -13.40 -20.99
N THR A 253 6.13 -13.42 -22.29
CA THR A 253 6.22 -12.22 -23.13
C THR A 253 4.83 -11.77 -23.61
N GLN A 254 3.91 -12.72 -23.76
CA GLN A 254 2.49 -12.50 -24.09
C GLN A 254 1.56 -13.20 -23.09
N PRO A 255 1.51 -12.74 -21.82
CA PRO A 255 0.70 -13.36 -20.79
C PRO A 255 -0.81 -13.31 -21.13
N PRO A 256 -1.61 -14.35 -20.79
CA PRO A 256 -3.06 -14.39 -21.04
C PRO A 256 -3.81 -13.31 -20.24
N SER A 257 -4.91 -12.78 -20.76
CA SER A 257 -5.69 -11.73 -20.09
C SER A 257 -6.30 -12.18 -18.76
N ASP A 258 -6.54 -11.22 -17.86
CA ASP A 258 -7.23 -11.47 -16.57
C ASP A 258 -8.76 -11.63 -16.72
N ALA A 259 -9.27 -11.67 -17.95
CA ALA A 259 -10.66 -11.99 -18.26
C ALA A 259 -10.88 -13.51 -18.17
N ASP A 260 -11.98 -13.93 -17.55
CA ASP A 260 -12.45 -15.32 -17.47
C ASP A 260 -11.43 -16.35 -16.95
N VAL A 261 -10.44 -15.90 -16.17
CA VAL A 261 -9.45 -16.74 -15.48
C VAL A 261 -9.53 -16.57 -13.97
N ARG A 262 -9.16 -17.63 -13.24
CA ARG A 262 -8.88 -17.59 -11.80
C ARG A 262 -7.54 -16.89 -11.53
N GLY A 263 -7.17 -16.72 -10.26
CA GLY A 263 -5.96 -15.99 -9.89
C GLY A 263 -6.22 -14.50 -9.71
N LYS A 264 -7.43 -14.08 -9.34
CA LYS A 264 -7.84 -12.67 -9.17
C LYS A 264 -7.69 -12.16 -7.73
N PHE A 265 -7.45 -13.07 -6.79
CA PHE A 265 -7.33 -12.80 -5.36
C PHE A 265 -5.99 -13.33 -4.84
N ILE A 266 -4.90 -12.97 -5.54
CA ILE A 266 -3.55 -13.39 -5.16
C ILE A 266 -3.03 -12.45 -4.06
N HIS A 267 -2.98 -11.14 -4.35
CA HIS A 267 -2.82 -10.14 -3.29
C HIS A 267 -4.19 -9.76 -2.76
N VAL A 268 -4.42 -9.86 -1.44
CA VAL A 268 -5.75 -9.70 -0.85
C VAL A 268 -5.72 -8.65 0.25
N ALA A 269 -6.58 -7.64 0.16
CA ALA A 269 -6.82 -6.65 1.21
C ALA A 269 -8.16 -6.93 1.90
N PRO A 270 -8.18 -7.46 3.13
CA PRO A 270 -9.41 -7.77 3.86
C PRO A 270 -9.93 -6.58 4.68
N VAL A 271 -11.26 -6.46 4.80
CA VAL A 271 -11.95 -5.62 5.79
C VAL A 271 -13.05 -6.45 6.44
N VAL A 272 -13.04 -6.55 7.77
CA VAL A 272 -14.09 -7.23 8.54
C VAL A 272 -15.06 -6.18 9.07
N LEU A 273 -16.36 -6.33 8.78
CA LEU A 273 -17.41 -5.44 9.29
C LEU A 273 -18.49 -6.24 10.01
N ASP A 274 -18.96 -5.73 11.16
CA ASP A 274 -20.14 -6.25 11.85
C ASP A 274 -21.44 -5.90 11.11
N HIS A 275 -22.48 -6.71 11.36
CA HIS A 275 -23.81 -6.53 10.76
C HIS A 275 -24.38 -5.11 11.00
N GLN A 276 -24.27 -4.59 12.23
CA GLN A 276 -24.77 -3.26 12.58
C GLN A 276 -24.11 -2.15 11.75
N THR A 277 -22.82 -2.29 11.43
CA THR A 277 -22.10 -1.39 10.54
C THR A 277 -22.55 -1.54 9.10
N LEU A 278 -22.74 -2.76 8.60
CA LEU A 278 -23.25 -3.04 7.25
C LEU A 278 -24.66 -2.46 7.02
N GLU A 279 -25.53 -2.54 8.03
CA GLU A 279 -26.86 -1.89 8.04
C GLU A 279 -26.73 -0.37 8.06
N ARG A 280 -25.95 0.18 9.00
CA ARG A 280 -25.77 1.63 9.19
C ARG A 280 -25.21 2.35 7.96
N ILE A 281 -24.39 1.67 7.15
CA ILE A 281 -23.85 2.20 5.89
C ILE A 281 -24.68 1.80 4.66
N GLY A 282 -25.79 1.08 4.85
CA GLY A 282 -26.77 0.79 3.80
C GLY A 282 -26.35 -0.27 2.79
N ILE A 283 -25.43 -1.18 3.14
CA ILE A 283 -24.95 -2.23 2.21
C ILE A 283 -25.38 -3.64 2.58
N ALA A 284 -25.85 -3.92 3.81
CA ALA A 284 -26.27 -5.27 4.23
C ALA A 284 -27.26 -5.91 3.25
N ALA A 285 -28.32 -5.19 2.87
CA ALA A 285 -29.36 -5.63 1.93
C ALA A 285 -28.91 -5.69 0.45
N LYS A 286 -27.63 -5.42 0.16
CA LYS A 286 -27.01 -5.53 -1.18
C LYS A 286 -25.97 -6.66 -1.25
N LEU A 287 -25.71 -7.35 -0.15
CA LEU A 287 -24.89 -8.56 -0.12
C LEU A 287 -25.75 -9.78 -0.54
N PRO A 288 -25.13 -10.91 -0.94
CA PRO A 288 -25.83 -12.17 -1.18
C PRO A 288 -26.66 -12.61 0.01
N ASP A 289 -27.79 -13.28 -0.22
CA ASP A 289 -28.78 -13.62 0.82
C ASP A 289 -28.19 -14.16 2.15
N PRO A 290 -27.23 -15.11 2.18
CA PRO A 290 -26.65 -15.60 3.44
C PRO A 290 -25.85 -14.53 4.21
N LEU A 291 -25.26 -13.57 3.50
CA LEU A 291 -24.45 -12.49 4.07
C LEU A 291 -25.32 -11.30 4.52
N THR A 292 -26.60 -11.23 4.13
CA THR A 292 -27.51 -10.17 4.57
C THR A 292 -27.78 -10.22 6.07
N THR A 293 -27.66 -11.38 6.73
CA THR A 293 -27.89 -11.59 8.17
C THR A 293 -26.67 -12.13 8.92
N ALA A 294 -25.53 -12.32 8.24
CA ALA A 294 -24.29 -12.76 8.87
C ALA A 294 -23.83 -11.76 9.94
N ALA A 295 -23.40 -12.25 11.10
CA ALA A 295 -23.03 -11.40 12.24
C ALA A 295 -21.83 -10.49 11.92
N ARG A 296 -20.90 -10.99 11.10
CA ARG A 296 -19.76 -10.26 10.53
C ARG A 296 -19.50 -10.76 9.11
N VAL A 297 -19.10 -9.87 8.21
CA VAL A 297 -18.69 -10.22 6.84
C VAL A 297 -17.24 -9.83 6.64
N VAL A 298 -16.46 -10.71 6.02
CA VAL A 298 -15.12 -10.42 5.53
C VAL A 298 -15.25 -10.01 4.06
N LEU A 299 -15.09 -8.71 3.79
CA LEU A 299 -14.97 -8.17 2.45
C LEU A 299 -13.50 -8.22 2.04
N MET A 300 -13.20 -8.65 0.82
CA MET A 300 -11.84 -8.88 0.35
C MET A 300 -11.64 -8.26 -1.01
N TRP A 301 -10.66 -7.37 -1.12
CA TRP A 301 -10.26 -6.77 -2.38
C TRP A 301 -9.05 -7.52 -2.93
N GLY A 302 -9.22 -8.19 -4.06
CA GLY A 302 -8.17 -8.94 -4.75
C GLY A 302 -7.45 -8.10 -5.80
N SER A 303 -6.17 -8.37 -6.02
CA SER A 303 -5.51 -8.13 -7.30
C SER A 303 -4.85 -9.42 -7.80
N SER A 304 -4.69 -9.52 -9.12
CA SER A 304 -4.44 -10.76 -9.82
C SER A 304 -2.98 -11.23 -9.73
N TRP A 305 -2.72 -12.42 -10.27
CA TRP A 305 -1.39 -12.99 -10.54
C TRP A 305 -0.45 -12.04 -11.31
N ARG A 306 -0.99 -11.01 -11.98
CA ARG A 306 -0.25 -9.90 -12.59
C ARG A 306 0.02 -8.77 -11.59
N TYR A 307 0.97 -8.99 -10.70
CA TYR A 307 1.46 -7.98 -9.76
C TYR A 307 1.82 -6.65 -10.46
N VAL A 308 1.37 -5.52 -9.88
CA VAL A 308 1.45 -4.15 -10.44
C VAL A 308 0.99 -4.01 -11.92
N HIS A 309 0.10 -4.90 -12.36
CA HIS A 309 -0.46 -4.93 -13.72
C HIS A 309 -1.96 -5.34 -13.74
N SER A 310 -2.59 -5.45 -12.58
CA SER A 310 -3.98 -5.90 -12.35
C SER A 310 -4.96 -4.75 -12.10
N ASN A 311 -6.25 -5.02 -12.28
CA ASN A 311 -7.34 -4.24 -11.64
C ASN A 311 -7.51 -4.66 -10.16
N CYS A 312 -8.57 -4.17 -9.51
CA CYS A 312 -9.05 -4.60 -8.22
C CYS A 312 -10.37 -5.38 -8.40
N TYR A 313 -10.59 -6.45 -7.63
CA TYR A 313 -11.77 -7.32 -7.64
C TYR A 313 -12.36 -7.43 -6.24
N LEU A 314 -13.67 -7.65 -6.06
CA LEU A 314 -14.29 -7.81 -4.74
C LEU A 314 -14.78 -9.24 -4.52
N ALA A 315 -14.49 -9.79 -3.34
CA ALA A 315 -15.11 -10.98 -2.79
C ALA A 315 -15.72 -10.71 -1.40
N ALA A 316 -16.65 -11.55 -0.98
CA ALA A 316 -17.31 -11.51 0.32
C ALA A 316 -17.55 -12.93 0.85
N VAL A 317 -17.38 -13.11 2.16
CA VAL A 317 -17.66 -14.36 2.87
C VAL A 317 -18.10 -14.05 4.30
N ASP A 318 -18.94 -14.92 4.86
CA ASP A 318 -19.33 -14.87 6.27
C ASP A 318 -18.10 -15.18 7.14
N ALA A 319 -17.84 -14.35 8.15
CA ALA A 319 -16.70 -14.53 9.03
C ALA A 319 -16.76 -15.84 9.84
N ASP A 320 -17.94 -16.43 10.06
CA ASP A 320 -18.05 -17.72 10.74
C ASP A 320 -17.79 -18.92 9.78
N HIS A 321 -17.66 -18.65 8.47
CA HIS A 321 -17.35 -19.62 7.41
C HIS A 321 -15.96 -19.42 6.77
N ILE A 322 -15.20 -18.39 7.18
CA ILE A 322 -13.87 -18.07 6.61
C ILE A 322 -12.83 -19.19 6.76
N ASP A 323 -12.99 -20.09 7.74
CA ASP A 323 -12.06 -21.22 7.96
C ASP A 323 -12.45 -22.48 7.18
N GLN A 324 -13.58 -22.47 6.48
CA GLN A 324 -14.12 -23.64 5.80
C GLN A 324 -13.47 -23.80 4.42
N ALA A 325 -13.11 -25.05 4.11
CA ALA A 325 -12.35 -25.40 2.93
C ALA A 325 -12.91 -26.63 2.22
N ALA A 326 -13.11 -26.52 0.91
CA ALA A 326 -13.44 -27.64 0.06
C ALA A 326 -12.19 -28.08 -0.73
N MET A 327 -11.80 -29.35 -0.63
CA MET A 327 -10.66 -29.92 -1.38
C MET A 327 -9.34 -29.13 -1.21
N GLY A 328 -9.11 -28.54 -0.03
CA GLY A 328 -7.90 -27.79 0.30
C GLY A 328 -7.87 -26.33 -0.19
N ARG A 329 -9.01 -25.83 -0.69
CA ARG A 329 -9.24 -24.48 -1.25
C ARG A 329 -10.36 -23.76 -0.52
N ALA A 330 -10.49 -22.45 -0.73
CA ALA A 330 -11.65 -21.67 -0.32
C ALA A 330 -12.96 -22.39 -0.68
N ASP A 331 -13.88 -22.56 0.27
CA ASP A 331 -15.12 -23.30 0.02
C ASP A 331 -16.06 -22.51 -0.91
N PRO A 332 -16.35 -23.00 -2.14
CA PRO A 332 -17.20 -22.30 -3.09
C PRO A 332 -18.66 -22.17 -2.63
N ALA A 333 -19.11 -22.91 -1.61
CA ALA A 333 -20.44 -22.73 -1.03
C ALA A 333 -20.58 -21.43 -0.22
N HIS A 334 -19.46 -20.87 0.26
CA HIS A 334 -19.44 -19.73 1.18
C HIS A 334 -18.81 -18.46 0.58
N TRP A 335 -17.93 -18.62 -0.41
CA TRP A 335 -17.27 -17.52 -1.09
C TRP A 335 -18.14 -16.94 -2.22
N TRP A 336 -18.26 -15.61 -2.24
CA TRP A 336 -18.98 -14.85 -3.25
C TRP A 336 -18.05 -13.83 -3.91
N TYR A 337 -18.09 -13.75 -5.23
CA TYR A 337 -17.27 -12.87 -6.05
C TYR A 337 -18.16 -11.87 -6.79
N CYS A 338 -17.83 -10.58 -6.73
CA CYS A 338 -18.60 -9.52 -7.36
C CYS A 338 -18.39 -9.55 -8.89
N THR A 339 -19.47 -9.76 -9.64
CA THR A 339 -19.49 -9.85 -11.11
C THR A 339 -19.84 -8.53 -11.78
N GLY A 340 -19.89 -7.43 -11.03
CA GLY A 340 -20.17 -6.08 -11.50
C GLY A 340 -21.30 -5.42 -10.69
N SER A 341 -21.90 -4.38 -11.26
CA SER A 341 -23.00 -3.63 -10.64
C SER A 341 -24.06 -3.27 -11.68
N ALA A 342 -25.32 -3.62 -11.39
CA ALA A 342 -26.48 -3.26 -12.19
C ALA A 342 -27.28 -2.18 -11.42
N GLY A 343 -27.31 -0.95 -11.94
CA GLY A 343 -28.05 0.15 -11.32
C GLY A 343 -27.58 0.54 -9.91
N GLY A 344 -26.30 0.33 -9.58
CA GLY A 344 -25.75 0.60 -8.24
C GLY A 344 -25.99 -0.51 -7.21
N THR A 345 -26.44 -1.68 -7.67
CA THR A 345 -26.58 -2.92 -6.88
C THR A 345 -25.61 -3.96 -7.43
N PRO A 346 -24.73 -4.56 -6.60
CA PRO A 346 -23.74 -5.53 -7.06
C PRO A 346 -24.41 -6.84 -7.50
N THR A 347 -23.79 -7.52 -8.45
CA THR A 347 -24.12 -8.90 -8.81
C THR A 347 -23.02 -9.84 -8.31
N TRP A 348 -23.37 -11.08 -7.97
CA TRP A 348 -22.46 -12.00 -7.29
C TRP A 348 -22.47 -13.40 -7.92
N SER A 349 -21.35 -14.12 -7.83
CA SER A 349 -21.16 -15.50 -8.30
C SER A 349 -20.28 -16.28 -7.33
N HIS A 350 -20.38 -17.61 -7.32
CA HIS A 350 -19.42 -18.49 -6.63
C HIS A 350 -18.17 -18.81 -7.47
N ASP A 351 -18.13 -18.39 -8.74
CA ASP A 351 -16.97 -18.54 -9.61
C ASP A 351 -16.05 -17.32 -9.55
N GLU A 352 -14.83 -17.52 -9.06
CA GLU A 352 -13.76 -16.53 -9.04
C GLU A 352 -13.47 -15.95 -10.44
N ALA A 353 -13.53 -16.78 -11.49
CA ALA A 353 -13.24 -16.35 -12.85
C ALA A 353 -14.25 -15.30 -13.36
N ALA A 354 -15.48 -15.31 -12.84
CA ALA A 354 -16.53 -14.34 -13.16
C ALA A 354 -16.34 -12.97 -12.46
N ALA A 355 -15.38 -12.82 -11.53
CA ALA A 355 -15.18 -11.57 -10.81
C ALA A 355 -14.82 -10.41 -11.77
N ALA A 356 -15.56 -9.31 -11.68
CA ALA A 356 -15.42 -8.15 -12.55
C ALA A 356 -14.45 -7.10 -11.97
N PRO A 357 -13.71 -6.35 -12.81
CA PRO A 357 -12.90 -5.23 -12.37
C PRO A 357 -13.76 -4.14 -11.71
N LEU A 358 -13.31 -3.59 -10.59
CA LEU A 358 -14.00 -2.52 -9.84
C LEU A 358 -13.62 -1.11 -10.28
N ILE A 359 -12.50 -0.95 -10.99
CA ILE A 359 -11.97 0.35 -11.37
C ILE A 359 -12.08 0.54 -12.88
N ASP A 360 -12.86 1.55 -13.26
CA ASP A 360 -13.14 1.91 -14.66
C ASP A 360 -11.89 2.37 -15.43
N GLY A 361 -12.02 2.38 -16.76
CA GLY A 361 -10.96 2.78 -17.68
C GLY A 361 -9.86 1.73 -17.85
N TRP A 362 -10.03 0.51 -17.34
CA TRP A 362 -8.98 -0.50 -17.36
C TRP A 362 -8.75 -1.12 -18.73
N THR A 363 -7.49 -1.07 -19.16
CA THR A 363 -6.98 -1.83 -20.30
C THR A 363 -5.74 -2.59 -19.87
N ALA A 364 -5.75 -3.90 -20.06
CA ALA A 364 -4.65 -4.80 -19.66
C ALA A 364 -3.30 -4.30 -20.21
N GLY A 365 -2.32 -4.13 -19.31
CA GLY A 365 -0.99 -3.61 -19.64
C GLY A 365 -0.87 -2.09 -19.75
N VAL A 366 -1.98 -1.35 -19.91
CA VAL A 366 -2.00 0.12 -20.00
C VAL A 366 -2.23 0.74 -18.62
N GLY A 367 -3.27 0.30 -17.90
CA GLY A 367 -3.62 0.78 -16.55
C GLY A 367 -5.14 0.78 -16.30
N PRO A 368 -5.61 1.11 -15.08
CA PRO A 368 -4.81 1.33 -13.87
C PRO A 368 -4.05 0.07 -13.43
N SER A 369 -2.96 0.28 -12.69
CA SER A 369 -2.11 -0.78 -12.15
C SER A 369 -2.26 -0.81 -10.63
N ILE A 370 -2.93 -1.82 -10.09
CA ILE A 370 -3.04 -2.05 -8.65
C ILE A 370 -1.95 -3.02 -8.19
N GLY A 371 -1.19 -2.63 -7.17
CA GLY A 371 -0.26 -3.50 -6.45
C GLY A 371 -0.10 -3.07 -5.00
N GLU A 372 0.18 -4.05 -4.14
CA GLU A 372 0.35 -3.90 -2.67
C GLU A 372 -0.73 -3.01 -2.04
N HIS A 373 -1.96 -3.29 -2.42
CA HIS A 373 -3.08 -2.47 -2.02
C HIS A 373 -3.58 -2.84 -0.63
N SER A 374 -4.22 -1.88 0.01
CA SER A 374 -4.98 -2.06 1.25
C SER A 374 -6.31 -1.34 1.12
N VAL A 375 -7.32 -1.81 1.87
CA VAL A 375 -8.62 -1.18 1.96
C VAL A 375 -8.99 -1.03 3.43
N ALA A 376 -9.61 0.08 3.79
CA ALA A 376 -10.22 0.28 5.11
C ALA A 376 -11.56 1.01 4.97
N TRP A 377 -12.52 0.71 5.85
CA TRP A 377 -13.72 1.54 6.01
C TRP A 377 -13.42 2.66 7.02
N ASN A 378 -13.37 3.90 6.55
CA ASN A 378 -13.22 5.06 7.42
C ASN A 378 -14.58 5.64 7.82
N ALA A 379 -15.02 5.36 9.04
CA ALA A 379 -16.32 5.84 9.53
C ALA A 379 -16.43 7.38 9.62
N PRO A 380 -15.41 8.15 10.07
CA PRO A 380 -15.47 9.62 10.06
C PRO A 380 -15.63 10.26 8.66
N LEU A 381 -14.99 9.71 7.63
CA LEU A 381 -15.18 10.15 6.24
C LEU A 381 -16.45 9.59 5.60
N GLY A 382 -17.03 8.51 6.14
CA GLY A 382 -18.10 7.76 5.49
C GLY A 382 -17.66 7.21 4.14
N ARG A 383 -16.46 6.63 4.06
CA ARG A 383 -15.84 6.13 2.83
C ARG A 383 -15.04 4.85 3.07
N TYR A 384 -15.11 3.94 2.10
CA TYR A 384 -14.02 3.00 1.85
C TYR A 384 -12.84 3.77 1.25
N ILE A 385 -11.65 3.51 1.77
CA ILE A 385 -10.38 4.06 1.28
C ILE A 385 -9.60 2.89 0.67
N LEU A 386 -9.27 2.97 -0.62
CA LEU A 386 -8.36 2.05 -1.30
C LEU A 386 -7.02 2.77 -1.46
N SER A 387 -5.97 2.24 -0.85
CA SER A 387 -4.59 2.73 -0.94
C SER A 387 -3.75 1.71 -1.68
N TYR A 388 -2.94 2.13 -2.65
CA TYR A 388 -2.14 1.22 -3.50
C TYR A 388 -0.94 1.94 -4.12
N GLN A 389 0.03 1.18 -4.63
CA GLN A 389 1.11 1.74 -5.45
C GLN A 389 0.88 1.51 -6.94
N GLU A 390 1.19 2.52 -7.76
CA GLU A 390 1.18 2.39 -9.23
C GLU A 390 2.63 2.28 -9.75
N ARG A 391 3.05 1.05 -10.07
CA ARG A 391 4.34 0.74 -10.74
C ARG A 391 5.57 1.34 -10.04
N TYR A 392 5.59 1.40 -8.70
CA TYR A 392 6.64 2.05 -7.88
C TYR A 392 6.83 3.57 -8.08
N THR A 393 5.89 4.25 -8.74
CA THR A 393 6.03 5.69 -9.05
C THR A 393 5.50 6.58 -7.93
N ALA A 394 4.34 6.24 -7.38
CA ALA A 394 3.66 6.97 -6.33
C ALA A 394 2.67 6.09 -5.56
N ILE A 395 2.30 6.57 -4.38
CA ILE A 395 1.20 6.06 -3.56
C ILE A 395 -0.08 6.78 -3.96
N HIS A 396 -1.09 6.00 -4.34
CA HIS A 396 -2.39 6.48 -4.77
C HIS A 396 -3.48 6.08 -3.79
N ILE A 397 -4.44 6.99 -3.58
CA ILE A 397 -5.66 6.72 -2.83
C ILE A 397 -6.88 6.94 -3.74
N ARG A 398 -7.88 6.07 -3.60
CA ARG A 398 -9.25 6.22 -4.13
C ARG A 398 -10.26 6.08 -3.00
N THR A 399 -11.41 6.74 -3.15
CA THR A 399 -12.52 6.66 -2.20
C THR A 399 -13.79 6.11 -2.85
N ALA A 400 -14.62 5.43 -2.08
CA ALA A 400 -15.97 5.02 -2.48
C ALA A 400 -16.93 5.00 -1.29
N THR A 401 -18.23 5.18 -1.53
CA THR A 401 -19.26 5.03 -0.49
C THR A 401 -19.72 3.59 -0.29
N THR A 402 -19.44 2.70 -1.26
CA THR A 402 -19.77 1.27 -1.21
C THR A 402 -18.54 0.43 -1.62
N PRO A 403 -18.44 -0.85 -1.25
CA PRO A 403 -17.21 -1.61 -1.48
C PRO A 403 -16.96 -1.98 -2.95
N TRP A 404 -18.00 -1.95 -3.79
CA TRP A 404 -17.93 -2.17 -5.25
C TRP A 404 -17.93 -0.85 -6.06
N GLY A 405 -17.81 0.30 -5.41
CA GLY A 405 -17.72 1.60 -6.09
C GLY A 405 -19.07 2.32 -6.34
N PRO A 406 -19.11 3.28 -7.30
CA PRO A 406 -18.00 3.72 -8.12
C PRO A 406 -16.84 4.26 -7.28
N TRP A 407 -15.61 3.96 -7.70
CA TRP A 407 -14.40 4.45 -7.04
C TRP A 407 -13.97 5.78 -7.65
N SER A 408 -13.51 6.71 -6.81
CA SER A 408 -13.00 8.01 -7.25
C SER A 408 -11.85 7.85 -8.26
N PRO A 409 -11.58 8.89 -9.06
CA PRO A 409 -10.27 9.05 -9.73
C PRO A 409 -9.11 8.91 -8.73
N PRO A 410 -7.91 8.51 -9.20
CA PRO A 410 -6.77 8.26 -8.32
C PRO A 410 -6.16 9.57 -7.84
N THR A 411 -6.00 9.72 -6.52
CA THR A 411 -5.25 10.84 -5.93
C THR A 411 -3.85 10.37 -5.57
N SER A 412 -2.82 10.93 -6.21
CA SER A 412 -1.42 10.71 -5.81
C SER A 412 -1.13 11.49 -4.53
N VAL A 413 -0.99 10.78 -3.40
CA VAL A 413 -0.81 11.42 -2.07
C VAL A 413 0.66 11.51 -1.66
N PHE A 414 1.54 10.68 -2.23
CA PHE A 414 2.98 10.69 -1.97
C PHE A 414 3.74 9.96 -3.09
N GLY A 415 5.04 10.20 -3.20
CA GLY A 415 5.93 9.52 -4.16
C GLY A 415 7.27 10.25 -4.23
N LEU A 416 8.22 9.73 -5.02
CA LEU A 416 9.58 10.31 -5.11
C LEU A 416 9.57 11.76 -5.63
N ALA A 417 8.57 12.18 -6.40
CA ALA A 417 8.46 13.57 -6.84
C ALA A 417 8.08 14.56 -5.71
N ALA A 418 7.49 14.08 -4.60
CA ALA A 418 7.00 14.95 -3.53
C ALA A 418 8.17 15.62 -2.78
N PRO A 419 8.11 16.93 -2.43
CA PRO A 419 9.20 17.61 -1.74
C PRO A 419 9.66 16.91 -0.45
N ALA A 420 8.71 16.42 0.36
CA ALA A 420 8.99 15.72 1.62
C ALA A 420 9.65 14.33 1.47
N SER A 421 9.75 13.76 0.25
CA SER A 421 10.52 12.53 0.03
C SER A 421 12.03 12.76 0.20
N ARG A 422 12.52 13.96 -0.15
CA ARG A 422 13.93 14.37 -0.05
C ARG A 422 14.47 14.44 1.37
N GLU A 423 13.59 14.40 2.37
CA GLU A 423 14.00 14.39 3.76
C GLU A 423 14.47 13.01 4.23
N PHE A 424 14.02 11.90 3.63
CA PHE A 424 14.29 10.54 4.16
C PHE A 424 14.40 9.40 3.13
N ILE A 425 14.14 9.66 1.84
CA ILE A 425 14.31 8.70 0.74
C ILE A 425 15.52 9.13 -0.08
N HIS A 426 16.35 8.18 -0.53
CA HIS A 426 17.52 8.51 -1.34
C HIS A 426 17.15 9.05 -2.73
N HIS A 427 17.65 10.24 -3.07
CA HIS A 427 17.68 10.83 -4.39
C HIS A 427 19.10 10.79 -4.93
N ARG A 428 19.28 10.02 -6.00
CA ARG A 428 20.55 9.96 -6.73
C ARG A 428 21.00 11.35 -7.15
N ASP A 429 22.28 11.64 -6.92
CA ASP A 429 22.96 12.90 -7.27
C ASP A 429 22.41 14.18 -6.55
N GLU A 430 21.36 14.08 -5.72
CA GLU A 430 20.81 15.19 -4.91
C GLU A 430 21.16 15.11 -3.40
N ASP A 431 21.38 13.91 -2.86
CA ASP A 431 21.67 13.70 -1.42
C ASP A 431 22.80 12.69 -1.13
N SER A 432 23.06 12.46 0.17
CA SER A 432 23.96 11.41 0.66
C SER A 432 23.26 10.33 1.49
N ILE A 433 21.92 10.22 1.47
CA ILE A 433 21.17 9.17 2.16
C ILE A 433 21.67 7.82 1.63
N GLY A 434 22.21 6.98 2.51
CA GLY A 434 22.70 5.68 2.10
C GLY A 434 21.54 4.74 1.78
N SER A 435 21.72 3.82 0.83
CA SER A 435 20.84 2.63 0.79
C SER A 435 20.97 1.80 2.07
N TYR A 436 22.18 1.83 2.64
CA TYR A 436 22.57 1.13 3.83
C TYR A 436 22.86 2.14 4.95
N PRO A 437 21.96 2.33 5.95
CA PRO A 437 22.15 3.31 7.04
C PRO A 437 23.35 3.04 7.93
N ILE A 438 23.84 1.80 7.96
CA ILE A 438 25.15 1.44 8.53
C ILE A 438 25.97 0.70 7.47
N PRO A 439 27.32 0.67 7.57
CA PRO A 439 28.15 -0.16 6.72
C PRO A 439 27.78 -1.64 6.83
N VAL A 440 27.42 -2.24 5.70
CA VAL A 440 27.18 -3.68 5.54
C VAL A 440 28.21 -4.22 4.56
N PHE A 441 28.67 -5.45 4.78
CA PHE A 441 29.73 -6.05 3.96
C PHE A 441 29.29 -7.41 3.41
N HIS A 442 29.62 -7.67 2.16
CA HIS A 442 29.53 -9.00 1.57
C HIS A 442 30.38 -10.01 2.36
N ALA A 443 30.07 -11.30 2.24
CA ALA A 443 30.84 -12.38 2.89
C ALA A 443 32.32 -12.46 2.48
N ASN A 444 32.73 -11.75 1.42
CA ASN A 444 34.13 -11.63 0.99
C ASN A 444 34.84 -10.39 1.56
N GLY A 445 34.22 -9.64 2.46
CA GLY A 445 34.77 -8.44 3.09
C GLY A 445 34.74 -7.17 2.24
N ALA A 446 34.19 -7.21 1.02
CA ALA A 446 33.91 -5.99 0.25
C ALA A 446 32.69 -5.27 0.87
N PRO A 447 32.70 -3.93 0.98
CA PRO A 447 31.52 -3.20 1.39
C PRO A 447 30.40 -3.42 0.38
N LEU A 448 29.16 -3.49 0.87
CA LEU A 448 27.95 -3.51 0.05
C LEU A 448 27.71 -2.09 -0.49
N THR A 449 28.60 -1.64 -1.37
CA THR A 449 28.43 -0.44 -2.19
C THR A 449 27.81 -0.85 -3.50
N GLU A 450 26.75 -0.17 -3.87
CA GLU A 450 25.90 -0.51 -5.01
C GLU A 450 25.71 0.82 -5.77
N ASP A 451 25.85 0.84 -7.10
CA ASP A 451 25.80 2.08 -7.89
C ASP A 451 24.35 2.54 -8.01
N GLN A 452 23.97 3.58 -7.25
CA GLN A 452 22.57 3.74 -6.87
C GLN A 452 21.69 4.59 -7.79
N PRO A 453 20.63 4.02 -8.40
CA PRO A 453 19.40 4.76 -8.63
C PRO A 453 18.76 5.25 -7.32
N SER A 454 17.90 6.26 -7.43
CA SER A 454 17.07 6.76 -6.32
C SER A 454 16.22 5.65 -5.70
N GLY A 455 15.75 5.88 -4.47
CA GLY A 455 14.73 5.05 -3.83
C GLY A 455 13.37 5.14 -4.53
N ALA A 456 12.45 4.31 -4.06
CA ALA A 456 11.06 4.26 -4.48
C ALA A 456 10.16 4.06 -3.25
N THR A 457 8.86 4.35 -3.40
CA THR A 457 7.83 4.18 -2.35
C THR A 457 6.84 3.10 -2.75
N TYR A 458 6.53 2.19 -1.84
CA TYR A 458 5.64 1.05 -2.09
C TYR A 458 4.98 0.56 -0.78
N GLY A 459 4.20 -0.51 -0.82
CA GLY A 459 3.50 -1.08 0.34
C GLY A 459 2.68 -0.11 1.19
N PRO A 460 1.73 0.68 0.64
CA PRO A 460 0.99 1.69 1.40
C PRO A 460 -0.21 1.10 2.18
N TYR A 461 0.06 0.32 3.23
CA TYR A 461 -0.98 -0.41 3.96
C TYR A 461 -1.67 0.43 5.06
N LEU A 462 -2.97 0.68 4.87
CA LEU A 462 -3.83 1.43 5.79
C LEU A 462 -3.93 0.76 7.16
N ILE A 463 -3.69 1.53 8.23
CA ILE A 463 -3.98 1.13 9.59
C ILE A 463 -5.45 1.46 9.87
N ASP A 464 -6.21 0.53 10.46
CA ASP A 464 -7.60 0.75 10.88
C ASP A 464 -7.70 1.64 12.13
N ARG A 465 -7.19 2.87 12.01
CA ARG A 465 -7.26 3.97 12.97
C ARG A 465 -7.25 5.29 12.18
N SER A 466 -7.94 6.30 12.70
CA SER A 466 -7.92 7.65 12.12
C SER A 466 -8.24 8.70 13.16
N THR A 467 -7.82 9.93 12.91
CA THR A 467 -8.03 11.06 13.82
C THR A 467 -8.91 12.11 13.17
N SER A 468 -10.08 12.36 13.74
CA SER A 468 -10.92 13.51 13.38
C SER A 468 -10.31 14.79 13.97
N ASN A 469 -9.95 15.75 13.10
CA ASN A 469 -9.32 17.00 13.48
C ASN A 469 -10.38 18.10 13.72
N ALA A 470 -10.02 19.13 14.50
CA ALA A 470 -10.91 20.25 14.82
C ALA A 470 -11.36 21.08 13.60
N ASP A 471 -10.65 21.01 12.48
CA ASP A 471 -11.00 21.66 11.21
C ASP A 471 -11.92 20.82 10.30
N GLY A 472 -12.43 19.68 10.80
CA GLY A 472 -13.32 18.78 10.07
C GLY A 472 -12.62 17.83 9.09
N SER A 473 -11.29 17.89 8.99
CA SER A 473 -10.52 16.88 8.25
C SER A 473 -10.26 15.62 9.08
N VAL A 474 -9.98 14.51 8.42
CA VAL A 474 -9.63 13.22 9.02
C VAL A 474 -8.21 12.86 8.62
N THR A 475 -7.37 12.58 9.60
CA THR A 475 -6.02 12.04 9.41
C THR A 475 -6.11 10.52 9.30
N LEU A 476 -5.66 9.98 8.17
CA LEU A 476 -5.48 8.56 7.92
C LEU A 476 -4.03 8.17 8.23
N TYR A 477 -3.82 6.96 8.74
CA TYR A 477 -2.49 6.40 9.02
C TYR A 477 -2.26 5.17 8.16
N PHE A 478 -1.03 5.00 7.66
CA PHE A 478 -0.64 3.86 6.84
C PHE A 478 0.85 3.55 7.03
N THR A 479 1.26 2.31 6.87
CA THR A 479 2.67 1.98 6.65
C THR A 479 3.03 2.25 5.21
N MET A 480 4.30 2.56 4.93
CA MET A 480 4.84 2.71 3.59
C MET A 480 6.28 2.23 3.58
N SER A 481 6.61 1.36 2.63
CA SER A 481 7.96 0.86 2.43
C SER A 481 8.75 1.78 1.51
N THR A 482 10.05 1.90 1.76
CA THR A 482 11.00 2.59 0.90
C THR A 482 12.03 1.61 0.37
N TRP A 483 12.45 1.77 -0.89
CA TRP A 483 13.48 0.91 -1.48
C TRP A 483 14.86 1.27 -0.94
N ARG A 484 15.11 2.58 -0.74
CA ARG A 484 16.38 3.14 -0.25
C ARG A 484 16.11 4.33 0.68
N PRO A 485 16.41 4.20 1.99
CA PRO A 485 16.82 2.98 2.67
C PRO A 485 15.74 1.88 2.61
N TYR A 486 16.11 0.61 2.73
CA TYR A 486 15.16 -0.52 2.68
C TYR A 486 14.45 -0.70 4.04
N GLN A 487 13.38 0.08 4.27
CA GLN A 487 12.73 0.25 5.57
C GLN A 487 11.22 0.53 5.43
N VAL A 488 10.47 0.32 6.52
CA VAL A 488 9.06 0.68 6.65
C VAL A 488 8.88 1.91 7.52
N PHE A 489 8.19 2.91 6.99
CA PHE A 489 7.78 4.13 7.68
C PHE A 489 6.31 4.08 8.07
N LEU A 490 5.99 4.60 9.25
CA LEU A 490 4.63 5.00 9.60
C LEU A 490 4.37 6.38 9.00
N MET A 491 3.35 6.46 8.14
CA MET A 491 2.93 7.66 7.44
C MET A 491 1.57 8.13 7.95
N SER A 492 1.27 9.41 7.71
CA SER A 492 -0.09 9.95 7.78
C SER A 492 -0.40 10.83 6.59
N THR A 493 -1.69 11.01 6.31
CA THR A 493 -2.19 11.94 5.30
C THR A 493 -3.59 12.43 5.69
N ARG A 494 -4.01 13.61 5.22
CA ARG A 494 -5.29 14.22 5.65
C ARG A 494 -6.26 14.32 4.48
N PHE A 495 -7.49 13.90 4.72
CA PHE A 495 -8.63 14.04 3.83
C PHE A 495 -9.70 14.90 4.51
N ARG A 496 -10.58 15.52 3.74
CA ARG A 496 -11.77 16.20 4.27
C ARG A 496 -12.98 15.82 3.45
N THR A 497 -14.12 15.67 4.12
CA THR A 497 -15.38 15.62 3.40
C THR A 497 -15.85 17.04 3.09
N THR A 498 -16.25 17.28 1.85
CA THR A 498 -17.03 18.45 1.50
C THR A 498 -18.40 18.24 2.12
N ALA A 499 -18.68 18.93 3.23
CA ALA A 499 -20.00 18.94 3.83
C ALA A 499 -20.99 19.39 2.74
N GLY A 500 -21.86 18.49 2.31
CA GLY A 500 -22.89 18.82 1.34
C GLY A 500 -23.67 20.02 1.86
N THR A 501 -23.83 21.04 1.03
CA THR A 501 -24.71 22.17 1.32
C THR A 501 -26.15 21.67 1.24
N GLY A 502 -26.56 20.91 2.25
CA GLY A 502 -27.94 20.57 2.50
C GLY A 502 -28.67 21.89 2.69
N THR A 503 -29.44 22.28 1.67
CA THR A 503 -30.40 23.37 1.76
C THR A 503 -31.45 22.95 2.78
N GLY A 504 -31.18 23.24 4.05
CA GLY A 504 -32.15 23.11 5.11
C GLY A 504 -33.29 24.08 4.83
N THR A 505 -34.34 23.58 4.18
CA THR A 505 -35.63 24.27 4.06
C THR A 505 -36.27 24.32 5.43
N GLY A 506 -35.81 25.27 6.24
CA GLY A 506 -36.35 25.56 7.56
C GLY A 506 -37.74 26.16 7.46
N THR A 507 -38.77 25.30 7.39
CA THR A 507 -40.13 25.66 7.77
C THR A 507 -40.33 25.24 9.22
N GLY A 508 -40.12 26.17 10.15
CA GLY A 508 -40.19 25.88 11.58
C GLY A 508 -41.61 25.89 12.15
N THR A 509 -41.74 25.43 13.40
CA THR A 509 -42.49 26.08 14.50
C THR A 509 -42.34 25.23 15.76
N GLY A 510 -42.04 25.85 16.90
CA GLY A 510 -41.74 25.11 18.14
C GLY A 510 -41.20 26.03 19.23
N THR A 511 -42.09 26.83 19.81
CA THR A 511 -41.78 27.80 20.87
C THR A 511 -41.33 27.13 22.18
N GLY A 512 -40.19 27.56 22.73
CA GLY A 512 -39.74 27.23 24.08
C GLY A 512 -38.95 28.40 24.68
N THR A 513 -39.51 29.06 25.68
CA THR A 513 -38.99 30.32 26.26
C THR A 513 -38.06 30.10 27.46
N SER A 514 -37.11 31.03 27.60
CA SER A 514 -36.35 31.38 28.84
C SER A 514 -35.45 30.29 29.46
N ASN A 515 -34.37 30.61 30.20
CA ASN A 515 -34.05 31.87 30.87
C ASN A 515 -32.54 32.21 30.89
N ALA A 516 -32.20 33.45 31.25
CA ALA A 516 -30.85 34.01 31.11
C ALA A 516 -29.98 33.96 32.40
N THR A 517 -28.66 34.01 32.21
CA THR A 517 -27.61 34.75 32.97
C THR A 517 -26.24 34.34 32.39
N GLY A 518 -25.20 35.17 32.26
CA GLY A 518 -25.02 36.60 32.53
C GLY A 518 -23.53 36.89 32.73
N GLY A 519 -22.94 37.88 32.03
CA GLY A 519 -21.52 38.22 32.23
C GLY A 519 -20.86 38.90 31.04
N SER A 520 -20.95 40.23 30.97
CA SER A 520 -20.20 41.05 30.01
C SER A 520 -18.94 41.66 30.62
N SER A 521 -17.84 41.66 29.87
CA SER A 521 -16.85 42.74 29.94
C SER A 521 -16.16 42.87 28.59
N GLY A 522 -16.39 43.98 27.89
CA GLY A 522 -15.69 44.29 26.64
C GLY A 522 -14.70 45.44 26.85
N THR A 523 -13.71 45.54 25.97
CA THR A 523 -12.96 46.78 25.76
C THR A 523 -12.65 46.96 24.29
N THR A 524 -12.75 48.21 23.84
CA THR A 524 -12.62 48.66 22.44
C THR A 524 -11.16 48.84 22.02
N GLY A 525 -10.85 48.58 20.75
CA GLY A 525 -9.59 48.97 20.10
C GLY A 525 -9.74 49.01 18.59
N SER A 526 -9.44 50.16 17.97
CA SER A 526 -9.71 50.46 16.56
C SER A 526 -8.44 50.67 15.74
N VAL A 527 -8.36 50.06 14.54
CA VAL A 527 -7.90 50.65 13.25
C VAL A 527 -6.43 51.17 13.23
N PRO A 528 -5.56 50.74 12.27
CA PRO A 528 -5.78 51.12 10.87
C PRO A 528 -5.38 50.11 9.75
N GLU A 529 -5.79 50.50 8.54
CA GLU A 529 -5.29 50.01 7.25
C GLU A 529 -3.77 50.13 7.13
N ASP A 530 -3.15 49.28 6.32
CA ASP A 530 -1.94 49.65 5.57
C ASP A 530 -1.99 49.11 4.14
N ARG A 531 -1.25 49.78 3.24
CA ARG A 531 -1.27 49.59 1.79
C ARG A 531 0.04 49.01 1.27
N GLY A 532 -0.07 48.21 0.21
CA GLY A 532 1.07 47.81 -0.62
C GLY A 532 1.61 46.40 -0.31
N THR A 533 2.26 45.71 -1.24
CA THR A 533 2.58 46.05 -2.64
C THR A 533 2.73 44.77 -3.46
N SER A 534 2.16 44.73 -4.66
CA SER A 534 2.42 43.65 -5.63
C SER A 534 3.72 43.91 -6.40
N PRO A 535 4.46 42.84 -6.70
CA PRO A 535 4.89 42.55 -8.07
C PRO A 535 4.29 41.19 -8.49
N GLY A 536 3.89 40.96 -9.73
CA GLY A 536 4.45 41.50 -10.96
C GLY A 536 5.12 40.37 -11.76
N ALA A 537 4.39 39.26 -11.99
CA ALA A 537 4.88 38.12 -12.75
C ALA A 537 4.50 38.25 -14.23
N SER A 538 5.48 38.59 -15.07
CA SER A 538 5.37 38.61 -16.52
C SER A 538 5.28 37.19 -17.10
N GLY A 539 4.41 36.99 -18.09
CA GLY A 539 4.25 35.68 -18.74
C GLY A 539 5.44 35.27 -19.61
N GLY A 540 5.60 33.95 -19.77
CA GLY A 540 6.57 33.34 -20.66
C GLY A 540 6.13 31.92 -21.03
N SER A 541 5.30 31.79 -22.06
CA SER A 541 4.93 30.49 -22.64
C SER A 541 6.00 30.02 -23.62
N CYS A 542 6.42 28.75 -23.55
CA CYS A 542 6.70 27.82 -24.66
C CYS A 542 7.59 26.65 -24.23
N GLY A 543 7.36 25.46 -24.80
CA GLY A 543 8.31 24.34 -24.74
C GLY A 543 7.76 23.03 -24.17
N LEU A 544 6.87 22.34 -24.90
CA LEU A 544 6.58 20.92 -24.66
C LEU A 544 7.82 20.07 -24.93
N GLY A 545 8.18 19.20 -23.99
CA GLY A 545 9.38 18.36 -24.08
C GLY A 545 9.38 17.23 -23.05
N SER A 546 8.39 16.33 -23.13
CA SER A 546 8.32 15.17 -22.22
C SER A 546 9.47 14.19 -22.48
N ILE A 547 10.44 14.13 -21.56
CA ILE A 547 11.44 13.07 -21.51
C ILE A 547 11.00 12.04 -20.46
N VAL A 548 10.64 10.84 -20.92
CA VAL A 548 10.28 9.72 -20.05
C VAL A 548 11.56 9.05 -19.54
N GLY A 549 11.87 9.25 -18.26
CA GLY A 549 12.98 8.58 -17.59
C GLY A 549 12.58 7.20 -17.07
N LEU A 550 12.97 6.12 -17.76
CA LEU A 550 12.88 4.76 -17.21
C LEU A 550 13.97 4.56 -16.13
N ALA A 551 13.56 4.22 -14.91
CA ALA A 551 14.48 3.70 -13.90
C ALA A 551 14.87 2.26 -14.23
N LEU A 552 16.18 2.02 -14.39
CA LEU A 552 16.77 0.72 -14.71
C LEU A 552 17.25 0.00 -13.44
N GLY A 553 16.77 -1.22 -13.22
CA GLY A 553 17.38 -2.17 -12.29
C GLY A 553 18.25 -3.17 -13.06
N LEU A 554 19.58 -2.98 -13.04
CA LEU A 554 20.55 -3.91 -13.62
C LEU A 554 21.47 -4.41 -12.51
N SER A 555 21.55 -5.74 -12.34
CA SER A 555 22.49 -6.34 -11.38
C SER A 555 23.88 -6.52 -12.02
N ALA A 556 24.93 -6.15 -11.30
CA ALA A 556 26.31 -6.09 -11.79
C ALA A 556 26.97 -7.46 -12.11
N SER A 557 26.23 -8.56 -12.03
CA SER A 557 26.73 -9.92 -12.28
C SER A 557 26.80 -10.31 -13.77
N LEU A 558 26.15 -9.56 -14.67
CA LEU A 558 25.95 -9.95 -16.06
C LEU A 558 27.04 -9.53 -17.07
N LEU A 559 27.98 -8.64 -16.70
CA LEU A 559 29.01 -8.12 -17.63
C LEU A 559 30.31 -8.95 -17.72
N ARG A 560 30.40 -10.13 -17.07
CA ARG A 560 31.60 -11.01 -17.13
C ARG A 560 31.43 -12.34 -17.88
N ARG A 561 30.30 -12.58 -18.55
CA ARG A 561 30.05 -13.84 -19.31
C ARG A 561 29.71 -13.72 -20.79
N ALA A 562 29.62 -12.51 -21.35
CA ALA A 562 29.49 -12.31 -22.80
C ALA A 562 30.89 -12.13 -23.44
N GLY A 563 31.54 -13.24 -23.78
CA GLY A 563 32.91 -13.25 -24.32
C GLY A 563 33.02 -12.64 -25.72
N LEU A 564 33.15 -11.31 -25.80
CA LEU A 564 33.33 -10.54 -27.04
C LEU A 564 34.67 -9.80 -27.02
N HIS A 565 35.60 -10.25 -27.87
CA HIS A 565 36.82 -9.49 -28.18
C HIS A 565 36.49 -8.28 -29.05
N ILE A 566 36.92 -7.09 -28.65
CA ILE A 566 36.99 -5.90 -29.50
C ILE A 566 38.40 -5.30 -29.36
N GLN A 567 38.99 -4.88 -30.48
CA GLN A 567 40.39 -4.46 -30.59
C GLN A 567 40.69 -3.13 -29.90
N GLU A 568 41.91 -2.97 -29.38
CA GLU A 568 42.45 -1.69 -28.91
C GLU A 568 42.68 -0.69 -30.06
N PRO A 569 42.44 0.62 -29.85
CA PRO A 569 43.03 1.69 -30.64
C PRO A 569 44.39 2.14 -30.08
N LEU A 570 45.38 2.30 -30.98
CA LEU A 570 46.77 2.67 -30.69
C LEU A 570 46.98 4.15 -30.34
N GLY A 571 47.67 4.44 -29.22
CA GLY A 571 48.35 5.71 -28.90
C GLY A 571 47.43 6.92 -28.61
N ARG A 572 47.82 8.05 -27.98
CA ARG A 572 49.07 8.63 -27.42
C ARG A 572 48.64 9.70 -26.38
N SER A 573 49.41 10.21 -25.40
CA SER A 573 50.70 9.88 -24.78
C SER A 573 50.89 10.75 -23.51
N ARG A 574 51.76 10.40 -22.55
CA ARG A 574 52.07 11.24 -21.37
C ARG A 574 52.75 12.57 -21.74
N PRO A 575 52.72 13.57 -20.83
CA PRO A 575 54.01 13.96 -20.24
C PRO A 575 54.01 14.15 -18.71
N ARG A 576 55.08 13.61 -18.10
CA ARG A 576 55.69 13.88 -16.77
C ARG A 576 54.77 13.84 -15.55
#